data_AF-F3GK40-F1
#
_entry.id   AF-F3GK40-F1
#
_cell.length_a   1.000
_cell.length_b   1.000
_cell.length_c   1.000
_cell.angle_alpha   90.00
_cell.angle_beta   90.00
_cell.angle_gamma   90.00
#
_symmetry.space_group_name_H-M   'P 1'
#
loop_
_entity.id
_entity.type
_entity.pdbx_description
1 polymer ?
#
loop_
_entity_poly.entity_id
_entity_poly.type
_entity_poly.pdbx_seq_one_letter_code
_entity_poly.pdbx_strand_id
1 'polypeptide(L)' 'MPSIDALADRLSAYLGKDQVNLVRRAYFYAEQAHDGQRRRSGEAYVTHPLAVANILADMHMDHQSLMAAML' A
#
# COMPACT_ATOMS: atom_id res chain seq x y z
N MET A 1 -3.81 -0.13 -13.14
CA MET A 1 -4.04 -0.49 -11.72
C MET A 1 -2.98 0.22 -10.89
N PRO A 2 -3.32 0.78 -9.72
CA PRO A 2 -2.32 1.31 -8.81
C PRO A 2 -1.31 0.20 -8.46
N SER A 3 -0.02 0.50 -8.58
CA SER A 3 1.07 -0.39 -8.18
C SER A 3 1.76 0.16 -6.93
N ILE A 4 2.48 -0.70 -6.21
CA ILE A 4 3.27 -0.26 -5.06
C ILE A 4 4.36 0.74 -5.46
N ASP A 5 4.93 0.62 -6.66
CA ASP A 5 5.94 1.56 -7.16
C ASP A 5 5.33 2.95 -7.40
N ALA A 6 4.15 3.02 -8.03
CA ALA A 6 3.46 4.29 -8.24
C ALA A 6 3.09 4.97 -6.91
N LEU A 7 2.66 4.18 -5.92
CA LEU A 7 2.42 4.71 -4.57
C LEU A 7 3.72 5.21 -3.93
N ALA A 8 4.81 4.44 -4.00
CA ALA A 8 6.10 4.82 -3.42
C ALA A 8 6.68 6.12 -4.01
N ASP A 9 6.60 6.28 -5.34
CA ASP A 9 7.02 7.51 -6.03
C ASP A 9 6.26 8.72 -5.52
N ARG A 10 4.94 8.56 -5.36
CA ARG A 10 4.07 9.62 -4.85
C ARG A 10 4.34 9.95 -3.39
N LEU A 11 4.54 8.95 -2.54
CA LEU A 11 4.86 9.13 -1.12
C LEU A 11 6.19 9.87 -0.92
N SER A 12 7.13 9.72 -1.85
CA SER A 12 8.42 10.42 -1.80
C SER A 12 8.30 11.94 -1.90
N ALA A 13 7.13 12.48 -2.28
CA ALA A 13 6.86 13.90 -2.28
C ALA A 13 6.72 14.50 -0.87
N TYR A 14 6.39 13.69 0.16
CA TYR A 14 6.13 14.19 1.51
C TYR A 14 6.65 13.30 2.66
N LEU A 15 7.11 12.08 2.38
CA LEU A 15 7.72 11.18 3.36
C LEU A 15 9.22 11.02 3.10
N GLY A 16 9.96 10.74 4.18
CA GLY A 16 11.37 10.38 4.09
C GLY A 16 11.56 9.00 3.44
N LYS A 17 12.72 8.78 2.82
CA LYS A 17 13.06 7.53 2.12
C LYS A 17 12.84 6.28 2.99
N ASP A 18 13.23 6.33 4.26
CA ASP A 18 13.06 5.20 5.19
C ASP A 18 11.59 4.91 5.49
N GLN A 19 10.76 5.94 5.59
CA GLN A 19 9.31 5.79 5.77
C GLN A 19 8.66 5.18 4.53
N VAL A 20 9.04 5.62 3.33
CA VAL A 20 8.57 5.01 2.07
C VAL A 20 8.97 3.53 1.99
N ASN A 21 10.18 3.18 2.40
CA ASN A 21 10.63 1.79 2.45
C ASN A 21 9.82 0.93 3.42
N LEU A 22 9.42 1.48 4.58
CA LEU A 22 8.55 0.80 5.53
C LEU A 22 7.17 0.52 4.92
N VAL A 23 6.59 1.49 4.19
CA VAL A 23 5.32 1.31 3.48
C VAL A 23 5.44 0.22 2.41
N ARG A 24 6.51 0.21 1.60
CA ARG A 24 6.78 -0.85 0.62
C ARG A 24 6.87 -2.22 1.29
N ARG A 25 7.54 -2.31 2.44
CA ARG A 25 7.66 -3.56 3.19
C ARG A 25 6.31 -4.06 3.72
N ALA A 26 5.45 -3.17 4.20
CA ALA A 26 4.10 -3.53 4.64
C ALA A 26 3.26 -4.06 3.48
N TYR A 27 3.36 -3.44 2.29
CA TYR A 27 2.70 -3.96 1.08
C TYR A 27 3.12 -5.39 0.75
N PHE A 28 4.43 -5.68 0.68
CA PHE A 28 4.90 -7.03 0.36
C PHE A 28 4.54 -8.06 1.44
N TYR A 29 4.49 -7.64 2.71
CA TYR A 29 4.01 -8.49 3.78
C TYR A 29 2.52 -8.84 3.59
N ALA A 30 1.68 -7.84 3.28
CA ALA A 30 0.26 -8.05 3.01
C ALA A 30 0.02 -8.90 1.76
N GLU A 31 0.78 -8.66 0.68
CA GLU A 31 0.73 -9.45 -0.54
C GLU A 31 1.03 -10.92 -0.25
N GLN A 32 2.10 -11.20 0.49
CA GLN A 32 2.48 -12.55 0.88
C GLN A 32 1.42 -13.20 1.80
N ALA A 33 0.88 -12.45 2.77
CA ALA A 33 -0.15 -12.96 3.69
C ALA A 33 -1.46 -13.31 2.95
N HIS A 34 -1.73 -12.64 1.84
CA HIS A 34 -2.90 -12.84 1.00
C HIS A 34 -2.61 -13.63 -0.28
N ASP A 35 -1.48 -14.33 -0.37
CA ASP A 35 -1.15 -15.13 -1.55
C ASP A 35 -2.22 -16.20 -1.81
N GLY A 36 -2.58 -16.37 -3.08
CA GLY A 36 -3.70 -17.21 -3.51
C GLY A 36 -5.11 -16.70 -3.14
N GLN A 37 -5.24 -15.67 -2.29
CA GLN A 37 -6.53 -15.10 -1.93
C GLN A 37 -7.02 -14.12 -2.99
N ARG A 38 -8.31 -14.25 -3.34
CA ARG A 38 -8.97 -13.38 -4.33
C ARG A 38 -10.20 -12.71 -3.76
N ARG A 39 -10.50 -11.51 -4.27
CA ARG A 39 -11.77 -10.82 -4.02
C ARG A 39 -12.89 -11.47 -4.81
N ARG A 40 -14.14 -11.11 -4.50
CA ARG A 40 -15.32 -11.49 -5.29
C ARG A 40 -15.20 -11.05 -6.76
N SER A 41 -14.45 -9.99 -7.06
CA SER A 41 -14.16 -9.52 -8.43
C SER A 41 -13.18 -10.43 -9.20
N GLY A 42 -12.50 -11.36 -8.54
CA GLY A 42 -11.46 -12.22 -9.13
C GLY A 42 -10.04 -11.65 -9.09
N GLU A 43 -9.88 -10.39 -8.68
CA GLU A 43 -8.57 -9.76 -8.46
C GLU A 43 -7.87 -10.31 -7.21
N ALA A 44 -6.54 -10.21 -7.18
CA ALA A 44 -5.75 -10.51 -5.98
C ALA A 44 -6.24 -9.66 -4.80
N TYR A 45 -6.32 -10.24 -3.60
CA TYR A 45 -6.91 -9.54 -2.45
C TYR A 45 -6.18 -8.23 -2.10
N VAL A 46 -4.85 -8.21 -2.22
CA VAL A 46 -3.98 -7.07 -1.93
C VAL A 46 -4.31 -5.80 -2.74
N THR A 47 -5.03 -5.91 -3.87
CA THR A 47 -5.42 -4.74 -4.67
C THR A 47 -6.32 -3.78 -3.89
N HIS A 48 -7.16 -4.29 -2.98
CA HIS A 48 -8.07 -3.45 -2.21
C HIS A 48 -7.34 -2.66 -1.11
N PRO A 49 -6.54 -3.28 -0.22
CA PRO A 49 -5.73 -2.52 0.74
C PRO A 49 -4.79 -1.50 0.07
N LEU A 50 -4.20 -1.84 -1.08
CA LEU A 50 -3.40 -0.87 -1.86
C LEU A 50 -4.22 0.34 -2.34
N ALA A 51 -5.47 0.13 -2.77
CA ALA A 51 -6.35 1.22 -3.14
C ALA A 51 -6.71 2.11 -1.94
N VAL A 52 -6.94 1.53 -0.76
CA VAL A 52 -7.17 2.29 0.49
C VAL A 52 -5.94 3.13 0.84
N ALA A 53 -4.73 2.56 0.76
CA ALA A 53 -3.49 3.31 1.01
C ALA A 53 -3.29 4.48 0.05
N ASN A 54 -3.73 4.37 -1.22
CA ASN A 54 -3.71 5.49 -2.17
C ASN A 54 -4.62 6.65 -1.75
N ILE A 55 -5.82 6.35 -1.24
CA ILE A 55 -6.75 7.37 -0.72
C ILE A 55 -6.14 8.08 0.49
N LEU A 56 -5.54 7.34 1.41
CA LEU A 56 -4.87 7.92 2.57
C LEU A 56 -3.66 8.78 2.17
N ALA A 57 -2.97 8.43 1.08
CA ALA A 57 -1.90 9.25 0.50
C ALA A 57 -2.43 10.54 -0.15
N ASP A 58 -3.68 10.61 -0.61
CA ASP A 58 -4.36 11.87 -1.02
C ASP A 58 -4.52 12.83 0.16
N MET A 59 -4.71 12.27 1.35
CA MET A 59 -4.88 13.02 2.58
C MET A 59 -3.55 13.36 3.28
N HIS A 60 -2.40 13.03 2.66
CA HIS A 60 -1.06 13.16 3.27
C HIS A 60 -0.95 12.48 4.64
N MET A 61 -1.62 11.34 4.81
CA MET A 61 -1.51 10.55 6.04
C MET A 61 -0.07 10.04 6.24
N ASP A 62 0.29 9.87 7.50
CA ASP A 62 1.60 9.41 7.90
C ASP A 62 1.85 7.93 7.50
N HIS A 63 3.13 7.57 7.45
CA HIS A 63 3.55 6.22 7.05
C HIS A 63 2.94 5.09 7.89
N GLN A 64 2.64 5.31 9.19
CA GLN A 64 2.06 4.27 10.03
C GLN A 64 0.60 4.00 9.62
N SER A 65 -0.16 5.05 9.33
CA SER A 65 -1.53 4.93 8.80
C SER A 65 -1.57 4.22 7.46
N LEU A 66 -0.62 4.52 6.56
CA LEU A 66 -0.50 3.86 5.26
C LEU A 66 -0.17 2.37 5.40
N MET A 67 0.74 2.02 6.31
CA MET A 67 1.05 0.63 6.62
C MET A 67 -0.16 -0.09 7.20
N ALA A 68 -0.85 0.52 8.18
CA ALA A 68 -2.03 -0.05 8.81
C ALA A 68 -3.18 -0.29 7.82
N ALA A 69 -3.30 0.52 6.77
CA ALA A 69 -4.29 0.30 5.72
C ALA A 69 -4.02 -0.96 4.86
N MET A 70 -2.80 -1.51 4.92
CA MET A 70 -2.39 -2.68 4.15
C MET A 70 -2.31 -3.97 4.97
N LEU A 71 -2.17 -3.88 6.30
CA LEU A 71 -2.00 -5.01 7.23
C LEU A 71 -3.34 -5.51 7.78
#